data_AF-A0A1V5GCT1-F1
#
_entry.id   AF-A0A1V5GCT1-F1
#
_cell.length_a   1.000
_cell.length_b   1.000
_cell.length_c   1.000
_cell.angle_alpha   90.00
_cell.angle_beta   90.00
_cell.angle_gamma   90.00
#
_symmetry.space_group_name_H-M   'P 1'
#
loop_
_entity.id
_entity.type
_entity.pdbx_description
1 polymer ?
#
loop_
_entity_poly.entity_id
_entity_poly.type
_entity_poly.pdbx_seq_one_letter_code
_entity_poly.pdbx_strand_id
1 'polypeptide(L)' 'MLSNTLITRIILFTFLVLVGFAIAMGIYYQSFWGIVLAFIALGAGIYFISIIAKAKKALAEAEIREE' A
#
# COMPACT_ATOMS: atom_id res chain seq x y z
N MET A 1 5.38 -21.48 -7.85
CA MET A 1 5.22 -20.08 -8.31
C MET A 1 4.38 -19.36 -7.27
N LEU A 2 5.02 -18.67 -6.32
CA LEU A 2 4.27 -17.83 -5.38
C LEU A 2 3.60 -16.76 -6.24
N SER A 3 2.29 -16.87 -6.43
CA SER A 3 1.54 -15.96 -7.29
C SER A 3 1.88 -14.54 -6.86
N ASN A 4 2.28 -13.66 -7.79
CA ASN A 4 2.58 -12.25 -7.50
C ASN A 4 1.46 -11.59 -6.66
N THR A 5 0.24 -12.10 -6.77
CA THR A 5 -0.94 -11.76 -5.96
C THR A 5 -0.76 -12.03 -4.45
N LEU A 6 -0.14 -13.14 -4.06
CA LEU A 6 0.17 -13.46 -2.66
C LEU A 6 1.19 -12.48 -2.08
N ILE A 7 2.24 -12.16 -2.83
CA ILE A 7 3.28 -11.20 -2.41
C ILE A 7 2.66 -9.80 -2.24
N THR A 8 1.85 -9.34 -3.19
CA THR A 8 1.14 -8.05 -3.07
C THR A 8 0.21 -8.03 -1.86
N ARG A 9 -0.51 -9.12 -1.58
CA ARG A 9 -1.37 -9.21 -0.39
C ARG A 9 -0.58 -9.17 0.91
N ILE A 10 0.54 -9.86 0.99
CA ILE A 10 1.41 -9.86 2.18
C ILE A 10 1.94 -8.45 2.43
N ILE A 11 2.48 -7.78 1.40
CA ILE A 11 2.99 -6.40 1.52
C ILE A 11 1.88 -5.46 2.00
N LEU A 12 0.67 -5.58 1.46
CA LEU A 12 -0.47 -4.77 1.89
C LEU A 12 -0.86 -5.03 3.34
N PHE A 13 -0.91 -6.30 3.75
CA PHE A 13 -1.23 -6.65 5.13
C PHE A 13 -0.18 -6.14 6.11
N THR A 14 1.11 -6.32 5.81
CA THR A 14 2.19 -5.82 6.66
C THR A 14 2.17 -4.30 6.75
N PHE A 15 1.92 -3.61 5.62
CA PHE A 15 1.80 -2.17 5.58
C PHE A 15 0.62 -1.67 6.41
N LEU A 16 -0.56 -2.30 6.28
CA LEU A 16 -1.75 -1.94 7.05
C LEU A 16 -1.50 -2.09 8.56
N VAL A 17 -0.86 -3.19 8.97
CA VAL A 17 -0.53 -3.44 10.38
C VAL A 17 0.47 -2.41 10.91
N LEU A 18 1.51 -2.07 10.13
CA LEU A 18 2.48 -1.04 10.52
C LEU A 18 1.84 0.35 10.65
N VAL A 19 0.98 0.74 9.72
CA VAL A 19 0.27 2.02 9.79
C VAL A 19 -0.68 2.03 10.98
N GLY A 20 -1.45 0.96 11.21
CA GLY A 20 -2.34 0.84 12.37
C GLY A 20 -1.59 0.94 13.70
N PHE A 21 -0.42 0.30 13.78
CA PHE A 21 0.46 0.41 14.95
C PHE A 21 0.99 1.83 15.15
N ALA A 22 1.42 2.51 14.07
CA ALA A 22 1.90 3.88 14.13
C ALA A 22 0.80 4.86 14.57
N ILE A 23 -0.45 4.67 14.11
CA ILE A 23 -1.60 5.45 14.58
C ILE A 23 -1.84 5.20 16.07
N ALA A 24 -1.86 3.94 16.50
CA ALA A 24 -2.08 3.57 17.91
C ALA A 24 -0.99 4.15 18.83
N MET A 25 0.28 4.05 18.44
CA MET A 25 1.39 4.69 19.17
C MET A 25 1.30 6.21 19.14
N GLY A 26 0.95 6.82 18.01
CA GLY A 26 0.79 8.27 17.89
C GLY A 26 -0.26 8.80 18.87
N ILE A 27 -1.38 8.07 19.02
CA ILE A 27 -2.43 8.39 20.01
C ILE A 27 -1.92 8.16 21.43
N TYR A 28 -1.23 7.04 21.69
CA TYR A 28 -0.73 6.69 23.02
C TYR A 28 0.27 7.72 23.57
N TYR A 29 1.21 8.18 22.73
CA TYR A 29 2.21 9.18 23.11
C TYR A 29 1.71 10.64 22.94
N GLN A 30 0.43 10.85 22.60
CA GLN A 30 -0.14 12.16 22.22
C GLN A 30 0.72 12.93 21.22
N SER A 31 1.41 12.20 20.34
CA SER A 31 2.33 12.81 19.38
C SER A 31 1.56 13.22 18.14
N PHE A 32 1.22 14.51 18.06
CA PHE A 32 0.53 15.11 16.91
C PHE A 32 1.24 14.77 15.58
N TRP A 33 2.57 14.88 15.57
CA TRP A 33 3.39 14.54 14.41
C TRP A 33 3.30 13.06 14.03
N GLY A 34 3.24 12.15 15.00
CA GLY A 34 3.08 10.72 14.74
C GLY A 34 1.76 10.40 14.04
N ILE A 35 0.68 11.06 14.44
CA ILE A 35 -0.63 10.90 13.82
C ILE A 35 -0.61 11.46 12.39
N VAL A 36 -0.06 12.67 12.19
CA VAL A 36 0.05 13.28 10.85
C VAL A 36 0.90 12.43 9.90
N LEU A 37 2.05 11.94 10.35
CA LEU A 37 2.91 11.05 9.57
C LEU A 37 2.21 9.74 9.23
N ALA A 38 1.41 9.20 10.15
CA ALA A 38 0.63 8.00 9.88
C ALA A 38 -0.44 8.23 8.80
N PHE A 39 -1.11 9.39 8.78
CA PHE A 39 -2.03 9.76 7.70
C PHE A 39 -1.32 9.95 6.35
N ILE A 40 -0.16 10.61 6.35
CA ILE A 40 0.65 10.77 5.13
C ILE A 40 1.09 9.40 4.60
N ALA A 41 1.52 8.49 5.48
CA ALA A 41 1.87 7.12 5.12
C ALA A 41 0.66 6.39 4.52
N LEU A 42 -0.52 6.49 5.13
CA LEU A 42 -1.75 5.88 4.64
C LEU A 42 -2.09 6.39 3.21
N GLY A 43 -1.99 7.71 3.00
CA GLY A 43 -2.18 8.33 1.68
C GLY A 43 -1.16 7.83 0.64
N ALA A 44 0.12 7.76 1.01
CA ALA A 44 1.18 7.23 0.15
C ALA A 44 0.95 5.75 -0.20
N GLY A 45 0.46 4.94 0.74
CA GLY A 45 0.12 3.54 0.51
C GLY A 45 -1.01 3.36 -0.50
N ILE A 46 -2.08 4.15 -0.39
CA ILE A 46 -3.19 4.15 -1.37
C ILE A 46 -2.68 4.58 -2.75
N TYR A 47 -1.84 5.61 -2.81
CA TYR A 47 -1.26 6.09 -4.05
C TYR A 47 -0.38 5.01 -4.72
N PHE A 48 0.44 4.32 -3.94
CA PHE A 48 1.28 3.22 -4.41
C PHE A 48 0.46 2.07 -5.01
N ILE A 49 -0.64 1.67 -4.36
CA ILE A 49 -1.57 0.67 -4.88
C ILE A 49 -2.16 1.11 -6.22
N SER A 50 -2.55 2.38 -6.34
CA SER A 50 -3.13 2.93 -7.56
C SER A 50 -2.15 2.89 -8.74
N ILE A 51 -0.86 3.16 -8.49
CA ILE A 51 0.20 3.06 -9.50
C ILE A 51 0.36 1.61 -9.95
N ILE A 52 0.44 0.66 -9.00
CA ILE A 52 0.58 -0.76 -9.33
C ILE A 52 -0.63 -1.27 -10.12
N ALA A 53 -1.83 -0.87 -9.75
CA ALA A 53 -3.06 -1.24 -10.46
C ALA A 53 -3.04 -0.73 -11.91
N LYS A 54 -2.61 0.53 -12.12
CA LYS A 54 -2.44 1.10 -13.47
C LYS A 54 -1.37 0.36 -14.28
N ALA A 55 -0.21 0.06 -13.67
CA ALA A 55 0.87 -0.65 -14.33
C ALA A 55 0.43 -2.08 -14.74
N LYS A 56 -0.28 -2.79 -13.86
CA LYS A 56 -0.86 -4.10 -14.19
C LYS A 56 -1.86 -4.03 -15.34
N LYS A 57 -2.71 -3.00 -15.37
CA LYS A 57 -3.67 -2.80 -16.45
C LYS A 57 -2.97 -2.51 -17.78
N ALA A 58 -1.94 -1.66 -17.78
CA ALA A 58 -1.16 -1.36 -18.97
C ALA A 58 -0.40 -2.59 -19.52
N LEU A 59 0.15 -3.43 -18.63
CA LEU A 59 0.77 -4.70 -19.02
C LEU A 59 -0.24 -5.67 -19.65
N ALA A 60 -1.43 -5.79 -19.05
CA ALA A 60 -2.49 -6.63 -19.60
C ALA A 60 -2.99 -6.11 -20.97
N GLU A 61 -3.11 -4.78 -21.13
CA GLU A 61 -3.49 -4.16 -22.41
C GLU A 61 -2.40 -4.30 -23.49
N ALA A 62 -1.12 -4.31 -23.10
CA ALA A 62 -0.01 -4.57 -24.02
C ALA A 62 0.01 -6.03 -24.50
N GLU A 63 -0.24 -6.99 -23.59
CA GLU A 63 -0.29 -8.42 -23.90
C GLU A 63 -1.44 -8.77 -24.86
N ILE A 64 -2.61 -8.12 -24.73
CA ILE A 64 -3.76 -8.29 -25.63
C ILE A 64 -3.52 -7.69 -27.03
N ARG A 65 -2.56 -6.78 -27.18
CA ARG A 65 -2.26 -6.11 -28.47
C ARG A 65 -1.22 -6.85 -29.31
N GLU A 66 -0.53 -7.82 -28.71
CA GLU A 66 0.48 -8.66 -29.36
C GLU A 66 -0.09 -10.02 -29.84
N GLU A 67 -1.36 -10.34 -29.52
CA GLU A 67 -2.16 -11.43 -30.12
C GLU A 67 -3.03 -10.94 -31.29
#